data_AF-A0A8T7GE71-F1
#
_entry.id   AF-A0A8T7GE71-F1
#
_cell.length_a   1.000
_cell.length_b   1.000
_cell.length_c   1.000
_cell.angle_alpha   90.00
_cell.angle_beta   90.00
_cell.angle_gamma   90.00
#
_symmetry.space_group_name_H-M   'P 1'
#
loop_
_entity.id
_entity.type
_entity.pdbx_description
1 polymer ?
#
loop_
_entity_poly.entity_id
_entity_poly.type
_entity_poly.pdbx_seq_one_letter_code
_entity_poly.pdbx_strand_id
1 'polypeptide(L)'
;MVGSQKVANKKDLKEGGLMRVELDGKPVVLAMVKGKVYAMDAVCSHEGGPLEDGALEGYELKCPWHYAIFDVRNAKVSDQTVWATDLQSYPVNVDETNGDITVSLDPQSQETAQEKDIRSNVNTKRQDLYYSLTLVDKQHLQGTDIATFRFTKEGYPEYKAGQFAFFPLEGVNNDSKGPVRHFTIASSPTEDVLVISTRIRDSKYKQKLASLQTGANVKVSKPQGNFVMHDDHSRPAVFLSGGIGVTPFRSMIKYATDKKLPIKITMFDSNRNRQNILYKDEFDSWAGENGDLKVIYTVTDETTENWSGEKGRVDKS
;
A
#
# COMPACT_ATOMS: atom_id res chain seq x y z
N MET A 1 -5.13 37.98 8.71
CA MET A 1 -3.77 38.10 8.13
C MET A 1 -3.05 36.83 8.50
N VAL A 2 -2.81 35.94 7.55
CA VAL A 2 -2.11 34.67 7.82
C VAL A 2 -0.62 35.00 7.75
N GLY A 3 0.04 35.03 8.91
CA GLY A 3 1.41 35.51 9.08
C GLY A 3 2.44 34.39 9.04
N SER A 4 3.68 34.73 8.71
CA SER A 4 4.83 33.85 8.88
C SER A 4 5.02 33.52 10.36
N GLN A 5 5.28 32.26 10.69
CA GLN A 5 5.52 31.81 12.06
C GLN A 5 6.98 31.41 12.24
N LYS A 6 7.60 31.81 13.36
CA LYS A 6 8.89 31.24 13.77
C LYS A 6 8.68 29.78 14.18
N VAL A 7 9.46 28.87 13.61
CA VAL A 7 9.31 27.42 13.83
C VAL A 7 10.57 26.74 14.37
N ALA A 8 11.76 27.30 14.13
CA ALA A 8 13.03 26.73 14.57
C ALA A 8 14.16 27.78 14.54
N ASN A 9 15.37 27.39 14.94
CA ASN A 9 16.60 28.14 14.70
C ASN A 9 17.56 27.32 13.83
N LYS A 10 18.28 27.99 12.92
CA LYS A 10 19.23 27.40 11.95
C LYS A 10 20.31 26.56 12.62
N LYS A 11 20.68 26.86 13.87
CA LYS A 11 21.68 26.10 14.64
C LYS A 11 21.22 24.69 14.99
N ASP A 12 19.92 24.46 15.05
CA ASP A 12 19.33 23.18 15.44
C ASP A 12 19.18 22.23 14.22
N LEU A 13 19.27 22.76 13.00
CA LEU A 13 19.17 22.01 11.75
C LEU A 13 20.53 21.92 11.05
N LYS A 14 21.14 20.73 11.06
CA LYS A 14 22.44 20.48 10.41
C LYS A 14 22.29 20.29 8.91
N GLU A 15 23.37 20.50 8.15
CA GLU A 15 23.43 20.18 6.72
C GLU A 15 23.08 18.70 6.46
N GLY A 16 22.19 18.45 5.49
CA GLY A 16 21.62 17.13 5.23
C GLY A 16 20.59 16.66 6.26
N GLY A 17 20.29 17.49 7.28
CA GLY A 17 19.36 17.18 8.35
C GLY A 17 17.91 17.43 7.98
N LEU A 18 17.03 16.70 8.67
CA LEU A 18 15.58 16.84 8.65
C LEU A 18 15.08 17.17 10.05
N MET A 19 14.08 18.04 10.15
CA MET A 19 13.49 18.42 11.44
C MET A 19 11.99 18.65 11.30
N ARG A 20 11.20 17.93 12.10
CA ARG A 20 9.77 18.20 12.23
C ARG A 20 9.52 19.44 13.07
N VAL A 21 8.62 20.30 12.61
CA VAL A 21 8.11 21.48 13.32
C VAL A 21 6.60 21.59 13.17
N GLU A 22 5.97 22.42 14.00
CA GLU A 22 4.55 22.74 13.88
C GLU A 22 4.35 24.17 13.33
N LEU A 23 3.52 24.27 12.28
CA LEU A 23 3.10 25.51 11.66
C LEU A 23 1.58 25.60 11.75
N ASP A 24 1.06 26.42 12.68
CA ASP A 24 -0.38 26.54 12.96
C ASP A 24 -1.09 25.18 13.16
N GLY A 25 -0.46 24.30 13.94
CA GLY A 25 -0.94 22.92 14.19
C GLY A 25 -0.75 21.94 13.03
N LYS A 26 -0.20 22.38 11.88
CA LYS A 26 0.17 21.50 10.78
C LYS A 26 1.61 21.01 10.92
N PRO A 27 1.89 19.70 10.80
CA PRO A 27 3.25 19.19 10.85
C PRO A 27 4.00 19.46 9.54
N VAL A 28 5.15 20.11 9.65
CA VAL A 28 6.04 20.51 8.55
C VAL A 28 7.43 19.92 8.79
N VAL A 29 8.10 19.45 7.74
CA VAL A 29 9.49 19.01 7.81
C VAL A 29 10.37 20.09 7.19
N LEU A 30 11.39 20.51 7.93
CA LEU A 30 12.48 21.35 7.45
C LEU A 30 13.62 20.48 6.94
N ALA A 31 14.20 20.84 5.80
CA ALA A 31 15.36 20.18 5.22
C ALA A 31 16.47 21.20 4.96
N MET A 32 17.71 20.90 5.35
CA MET A 32 18.87 21.74 5.02
C MET A 32 19.71 21.11 3.92
N VAL A 33 19.76 21.78 2.77
CA VAL A 33 20.52 21.33 1.59
C VAL A 33 21.33 22.48 1.03
N LYS A 34 22.65 22.30 0.95
CA LYS A 34 23.64 23.28 0.51
C LYS A 34 23.50 24.61 1.26
N GLY A 35 23.31 24.55 2.58
CA GLY A 35 23.16 25.71 3.46
C GLY A 35 21.83 26.46 3.34
N LYS A 36 20.90 26.01 2.50
CA LYS A 36 19.55 26.57 2.35
C LYS A 36 18.52 25.69 3.05
N VAL A 37 17.57 26.32 3.74
CA VAL A 37 16.45 25.65 4.40
C VAL A 37 15.25 25.60 3.47
N TYR A 38 14.63 24.43 3.38
CA TYR A 38 13.38 24.18 2.66
C TYR A 38 12.34 23.63 3.63
N ALA A 39 11.06 23.85 3.34
CA ALA A 39 9.94 23.38 4.17
C ALA A 39 8.84 22.77 3.30
N MET A 40 8.34 21.61 3.72
CA MET A 40 7.22 20.92 3.09
C MET A 40 6.40 20.14 4.13
N ASP A 41 5.25 19.60 3.73
CA ASP A 41 4.48 18.70 4.61
C ASP A 41 5.36 17.61 5.22
N ALA A 42 5.23 17.35 6.53
CA ALA A 42 5.99 16.30 7.20
C ALA A 42 5.39 14.89 7.04
N VAL A 43 4.20 14.79 6.45
CA VAL A 43 3.43 13.54 6.39
C VAL A 43 3.35 13.08 4.96
N CYS A 44 3.93 11.91 4.67
CA CYS A 44 3.93 11.32 3.34
C CYS A 44 2.51 11.09 2.82
N SER A 45 2.22 11.58 1.61
CA SER A 45 0.91 11.47 0.95
C SER A 45 0.46 10.04 0.64
N HIS A 46 1.38 9.07 0.64
CA HIS A 46 1.05 7.66 0.43
C HIS A 46 0.29 7.03 1.61
N GLU A 47 0.97 6.74 2.72
CA GLU A 47 0.42 6.00 3.86
C GLU A 47 0.68 6.73 5.19
N GLY A 48 0.99 8.03 5.16
CA GLY A 48 1.14 8.86 6.36
C GLY A 48 2.48 8.79 7.07
N GLY A 49 3.52 8.22 6.43
CA GLY A 49 4.84 8.06 7.03
C GLY A 49 5.50 9.40 7.42
N PRO A 50 6.20 9.47 8.57
CA PRO A 50 6.89 10.67 9.04
C PRO A 50 8.11 10.94 8.16
N LEU A 51 8.12 12.07 7.46
CA LEU A 51 9.18 12.40 6.50
C LEU A 51 10.46 12.87 7.18
N GLU A 52 10.38 13.37 8.42
CA GLU A 52 11.54 13.71 9.25
C GLU A 52 12.42 12.50 9.60
N ASP A 53 11.84 11.30 9.66
CA ASP A 53 12.55 10.04 9.89
C ASP A 53 13.08 9.42 8.57
N GLY A 54 12.93 10.15 7.46
CA GLY A 54 13.35 9.74 6.12
C GLY A 54 14.85 9.86 5.86
N ALA A 55 15.24 9.53 4.63
CA ALA A 55 16.60 9.72 4.14
C ALA A 55 16.63 10.86 3.11
N LEU A 56 17.52 11.84 3.31
CA LEU A 56 17.72 12.97 2.41
C LEU A 56 19.01 12.78 1.60
N GLU A 57 18.88 12.66 0.28
CA GLU A 57 20.02 12.58 -0.65
C GLU A 57 19.93 13.73 -1.66
N GLY A 58 20.84 14.70 -1.55
CA GLY A 58 20.74 15.94 -2.35
C GLY A 58 19.43 16.69 -2.03
N TYR A 59 18.53 16.81 -3.00
CA TYR A 59 17.21 17.41 -2.81
C TYR A 59 16.08 16.38 -2.66
N GLU A 60 16.39 15.09 -2.73
CA GLU A 60 15.41 14.01 -2.71
C GLU A 60 15.23 13.48 -1.29
N LEU A 61 14.03 13.66 -0.74
CA LEU A 61 13.62 13.13 0.55
C LEU A 61 12.83 11.84 0.36
N LYS A 62 13.40 10.72 0.81
CA LYS A 62 12.81 9.39 0.75
C LYS A 62 12.09 9.04 2.06
N CYS A 63 10.79 8.78 1.97
CA CYS A 63 9.94 8.35 3.07
C CYS A 63 10.40 7.01 3.67
N PRO A 64 10.43 6.86 5.01
CA PRO A 64 10.97 5.66 5.66
C PRO A 64 10.07 4.42 5.56
N TRP A 65 8.76 4.57 5.29
CA TRP A 65 7.84 3.44 5.30
C TRP A 65 7.75 2.72 3.96
N HIS A 66 7.50 3.47 2.88
CA HIS A 66 7.25 2.92 1.55
C HIS A 66 8.05 3.65 0.47
N TYR A 67 9.12 4.35 0.87
CA TYR A 67 10.13 4.89 -0.03
C TYR A 67 9.62 5.84 -1.10
N ALA A 68 8.49 6.51 -0.87
CA ALA A 68 8.07 7.64 -1.70
C ALA A 68 9.14 8.73 -1.65
N ILE A 69 9.49 9.31 -2.80
CA ILE A 69 10.57 10.29 -2.91
C ILE A 69 9.95 11.63 -3.25
N PHE A 70 10.37 12.69 -2.57
CA PHE A 70 9.89 14.05 -2.78
C PHE A 70 11.06 15.01 -2.98
N ASP A 71 10.93 15.95 -3.92
CA ASP A 71 11.88 17.05 -4.04
C ASP A 71 11.57 18.13 -3.00
N VAL A 72 12.46 18.33 -2.03
CA VAL A 72 12.23 19.27 -0.92
C VAL A 72 12.06 20.73 -1.37
N ARG A 73 12.46 21.08 -2.60
CA ARG A 73 12.37 22.46 -3.12
C ARG A 73 10.96 22.86 -3.47
N ASN A 74 10.13 21.91 -3.90
CA ASN A 74 8.79 22.16 -4.44
C ASN A 74 7.75 21.12 -3.96
N ALA A 75 8.14 20.21 -3.07
CA ALA A 75 7.33 19.15 -2.50
C ALA A 75 6.70 18.19 -3.54
N LYS A 76 7.22 18.16 -4.78
CA LYS A 76 6.73 17.26 -5.82
C LYS A 76 7.25 15.85 -5.61
N VAL A 77 6.38 14.89 -5.83
CA VAL A 77 6.75 13.47 -5.77
C VAL A 77 7.59 13.11 -7.01
N SER A 78 8.60 12.27 -6.84
CA SER A 78 9.38 11.72 -7.94
C SER A 78 8.51 10.86 -8.84
N ASP A 79 8.75 10.93 -10.15
CA ASP A 79 8.11 10.06 -11.15
C ASP A 79 8.40 8.57 -10.91
N GLN A 80 9.42 8.25 -10.11
CA GLN A 80 9.75 6.89 -9.72
C GLN A 80 8.81 6.33 -8.64
N THR A 81 8.10 7.20 -7.91
CA THR A 81 7.29 6.83 -6.74
C THR A 81 5.82 7.16 -6.93
N VAL A 82 5.24 6.57 -7.98
CA VAL A 82 3.88 6.79 -8.50
C VAL A 82 2.72 6.47 -7.53
N TRP A 83 3.04 5.91 -6.36
CA TRP A 83 2.09 5.59 -5.30
C TRP A 83 1.90 6.72 -4.27
N ALA A 84 2.71 7.80 -4.36
CA ALA A 84 2.54 9.02 -3.60
C ALA A 84 2.07 10.17 -4.51
N THR A 85 1.53 11.23 -3.92
CA THR A 85 1.12 12.46 -4.62
C THR A 85 1.96 13.65 -4.16
N ASP A 86 1.98 14.71 -4.97
CA ASP A 86 2.61 15.99 -4.60
C ASP A 86 2.11 16.45 -3.22
N LEU A 87 3.03 17.03 -2.46
CA LEU A 87 2.80 17.60 -1.14
C LEU A 87 2.82 19.14 -1.24
N GLN A 88 2.52 19.81 -0.13
CA GLN A 88 2.65 21.26 -0.06
C GLN A 88 4.07 21.67 0.34
N SER A 89 4.69 22.58 -0.43
CA SER A 89 5.88 23.32 -0.01
C SER A 89 5.51 24.66 0.60
N TYR A 90 6.36 25.16 1.48
CA TYR A 90 6.15 26.40 2.22
C TYR A 90 7.33 27.36 2.05
N PRO A 91 7.09 28.66 1.82
CA PRO A 91 8.17 29.64 1.79
C PRO A 91 8.86 29.73 3.15
N VAL A 92 10.19 29.73 3.12
CA VAL A 92 11.05 29.82 4.31
C VAL A 92 11.85 31.11 4.24
N ASN A 93 11.88 31.86 5.34
CA ASN A 93 12.82 32.96 5.54
C ASN A 93 13.71 32.67 6.76
N VAL A 94 15.01 32.87 6.59
CA VAL A 94 16.02 32.67 7.63
C VAL A 94 16.64 34.03 7.93
N ASP A 95 16.51 34.48 9.17
CA ASP A 95 17.16 35.72 9.63
C ASP A 95 18.65 35.46 9.86
N GLU A 96 19.52 36.05 9.04
CA GLU A 96 20.97 35.82 9.12
C GLU A 96 21.62 36.45 10.36
N THR A 97 20.93 37.33 11.10
CA THR A 97 21.47 37.96 12.31
C THR A 97 21.36 37.05 13.54
N ASN A 98 20.23 36.35 13.68
CA ASN A 98 19.94 35.52 14.85
C ASN A 98 19.73 34.03 14.52
N GLY A 99 19.60 33.68 13.24
CA GLY A 99 19.39 32.32 12.75
C GLY A 99 17.94 31.84 12.80
N ASP A 100 16.96 32.70 13.09
CA ASP A 100 15.58 32.27 13.22
C ASP A 100 14.98 31.85 11.88
N ILE A 101 14.35 30.67 11.87
CA ILE A 101 13.64 30.12 10.72
C ILE A 101 12.16 30.45 10.87
N THR A 102 11.63 31.16 9.88
CA THR A 102 10.20 31.49 9.77
C THR A 102 9.61 30.85 8.52
N VAL A 103 8.39 30.30 8.64
CA VAL A 103 7.69 29.62 7.55
C VAL A 103 6.34 30.29 7.31
N SER A 104 6.00 30.51 6.04
CA SER A 104 4.72 31.10 5.60
C SER A 104 3.74 30.03 5.15
N LEU A 105 2.46 30.19 5.48
CA LEU A 105 1.36 29.32 5.02
C LEU A 105 0.89 29.64 3.59
N ASP A 106 1.30 30.77 3.01
CA ASP A 106 0.91 31.16 1.65
C ASP A 106 1.96 30.73 0.61
N PRO A 107 1.66 29.76 -0.28
CA PRO A 107 2.59 29.31 -1.31
C PRO A 107 2.84 30.32 -2.44
N GLN A 108 2.21 31.51 -2.48
CA GLN A 108 2.34 32.46 -3.59
C GLN A 108 3.67 33.25 -3.68
N SER A 109 4.71 32.92 -2.91
CA SER A 109 6.01 33.62 -3.04
C SER A 109 7.13 32.67 -3.46
N GLN A 110 7.29 32.53 -4.78
CA GLN A 110 8.46 32.08 -5.56
C GLN A 110 8.16 30.95 -6.57
N GLU A 111 7.44 31.25 -7.66
CA GLU A 111 7.56 30.46 -8.91
C GLU A 111 8.35 31.29 -9.93
N THR A 112 9.41 30.70 -10.52
CA THR A 112 10.18 31.36 -11.58
C THR A 112 9.71 30.90 -12.96
N ALA A 113 9.90 31.76 -13.97
CA ALA A 113 9.38 31.57 -15.33
C ALA A 113 9.79 30.25 -16.02
N GLN A 114 10.81 29.55 -15.51
CA GLN A 114 11.31 28.27 -16.02
C GLN A 114 10.38 27.08 -15.69
N GLU A 115 9.49 27.20 -14.70
CA GLU A 115 8.60 26.11 -14.25
C GLU A 115 7.30 26.01 -15.07
N LYS A 116 6.96 27.03 -15.86
CA LYS A 116 5.75 27.05 -16.69
C LYS A 116 5.81 26.08 -17.87
N ASP A 117 7.01 25.80 -18.40
CA ASP A 117 7.18 24.95 -19.59
C ASP A 117 7.07 23.45 -19.28
N ILE A 118 7.24 23.05 -18.02
CA ILE A 118 7.15 21.65 -17.58
C ILE A 118 5.67 21.23 -17.38
N ARG A 119 4.77 22.18 -17.08
CA ARG A 119 3.35 21.90 -16.75
C ARG A 119 2.56 21.27 -17.90
N SER A 120 2.88 21.55 -19.16
CA SER A 120 2.13 21.03 -20.32
C SER A 120 2.48 19.59 -20.69
N ASN A 121 3.70 19.14 -20.39
CA ASN A 121 4.19 17.80 -20.76
C ASN A 121 3.99 16.72 -19.68
N VAL A 122 3.70 17.09 -18.43
CA VAL A 122 3.53 16.15 -17.30
C VAL A 122 2.12 15.58 -17.21
N ASN A 123 1.10 16.34 -17.60
CA ASN A 123 -0.29 15.92 -17.45
C ASN A 123 -0.69 14.78 -18.41
N THR A 124 0.00 14.65 -19.54
CA THR A 124 -0.23 13.62 -20.56
C THR A 124 0.38 12.27 -20.20
N LYS A 125 1.40 12.19 -19.33
CA LYS A 125 2.04 10.91 -18.92
C LYS A 125 1.39 10.24 -17.71
N ARG A 126 0.63 10.95 -16.88
CA ARG A 126 0.01 10.40 -15.66
C ARG A 126 -1.17 9.45 -15.95
N GLN A 127 -1.78 9.52 -17.14
CA GLN A 127 -2.87 8.62 -17.54
C GLN A 127 -2.41 7.17 -17.79
N ASP A 128 -1.11 6.92 -17.95
CA ASP A 128 -0.56 5.60 -18.32
C ASP A 128 -0.28 4.65 -17.12
N LEU A 129 -0.61 5.04 -15.89
CA LEU A 129 -0.18 4.32 -14.67
C LEU A 129 -1.25 3.47 -13.98
N TYR A 130 -2.52 3.66 -14.36
CA TYR A 130 -3.66 2.98 -13.72
C TYR A 130 -4.59 2.38 -14.76
N TYR A 131 -5.07 1.19 -14.45
CA TYR A 131 -6.04 0.43 -15.23
C TYR A 131 -7.40 0.60 -14.58
N SER A 132 -8.44 0.83 -15.40
CA SER A 132 -9.82 0.92 -14.91
C SER A 132 -10.43 -0.47 -14.93
N LEU A 133 -10.68 -1.04 -13.75
CA LEU A 133 -11.35 -2.34 -13.61
C LEU A 133 -12.76 -2.16 -13.06
N THR A 134 -13.69 -2.98 -13.51
CA THR A 134 -15.09 -2.92 -13.08
C THR A 134 -15.35 -3.97 -12.01
N LEU A 135 -15.98 -3.58 -10.90
CA LEU A 135 -16.43 -4.52 -9.87
C LEU A 135 -17.53 -5.43 -10.45
N VAL A 136 -17.24 -6.71 -10.59
CA VAL A 136 -18.16 -7.73 -11.11
C VAL A 136 -19.03 -8.28 -9.99
N ASP A 137 -18.43 -8.57 -8.85
CA ASP A 137 -19.10 -9.18 -7.71
C ASP A 137 -18.39 -8.84 -6.40
N LYS A 138 -19.13 -8.87 -5.29
CA LYS A 138 -18.58 -8.81 -3.94
C LYS A 138 -19.30 -9.79 -3.04
N GLN A 139 -18.55 -10.48 -2.20
CA GLN A 139 -19.07 -11.47 -1.27
C GLN A 139 -18.55 -11.18 0.13
N HIS A 140 -19.42 -11.33 1.11
CA HIS A 140 -19.06 -11.27 2.52
C HIS A 140 -19.00 -12.68 3.08
N LEU A 141 -17.93 -13.01 3.79
CA LEU A 141 -17.81 -14.30 4.46
C LEU A 141 -18.67 -14.27 5.72
N GLN A 142 -19.78 -15.01 5.69
CA GLN A 142 -20.82 -14.98 6.72
C GLN A 142 -20.25 -15.18 8.13
N GLY A 143 -20.64 -14.32 9.07
CA GLY A 143 -20.21 -14.40 10.47
C GLY A 143 -18.80 -13.85 10.74
N THR A 144 -18.18 -13.18 9.77
CA THR A 144 -16.84 -12.60 9.90
C THR A 144 -16.82 -11.13 9.50
N ASP A 145 -15.66 -10.48 9.60
CA ASP A 145 -15.43 -9.14 9.03
C ASP A 145 -14.75 -9.22 7.65
N ILE A 146 -14.72 -10.39 6.99
CA ILE A 146 -13.98 -10.59 5.74
C ILE A 146 -14.91 -10.40 4.53
N ALA A 147 -14.42 -9.68 3.52
CA ALA A 147 -15.09 -9.53 2.24
C ALA A 147 -14.11 -9.77 1.07
N THR A 148 -14.65 -10.33 -0.02
CA THR A 148 -13.96 -10.62 -1.27
C THR A 148 -14.60 -9.80 -2.38
N PHE A 149 -13.78 -9.17 -3.21
CA PHE A 149 -14.20 -8.35 -4.35
C PHE A 149 -13.57 -8.91 -5.62
N ARG A 150 -14.38 -9.06 -6.67
CA ARG A 150 -13.97 -9.57 -7.96
C ARG A 150 -14.11 -8.48 -9.00
N PHE A 151 -13.04 -8.18 -9.71
CA PHE A 151 -13.00 -7.18 -10.76
C PHE A 151 -12.75 -7.83 -12.11
N THR A 152 -13.11 -7.13 -13.19
CA THR A 152 -12.69 -7.51 -14.54
C THR A 152 -11.16 -7.58 -14.61
N LYS A 153 -10.62 -8.50 -15.40
CA LYS A 153 -9.17 -8.63 -15.66
C LYS A 153 -8.79 -8.18 -17.07
N GLU A 154 -9.73 -8.18 -18.01
CA GLU A 154 -9.47 -7.76 -19.39
C GLU A 154 -8.79 -6.39 -19.44
N GLY A 155 -7.68 -6.31 -20.17
CA GLY A 155 -6.86 -5.09 -20.28
C GLY A 155 -5.92 -4.81 -19.08
N TYR A 156 -5.95 -5.63 -18.02
CA TYR A 156 -4.99 -5.53 -16.92
C TYR A 156 -3.66 -6.25 -17.27
N PRO A 157 -2.49 -5.74 -16.84
CA PRO A 157 -1.21 -6.39 -17.15
C PRO A 157 -1.07 -7.78 -16.57
N GLU A 158 -0.26 -8.60 -17.25
CA GLU A 158 0.20 -9.88 -16.72
C GLU A 158 0.91 -9.71 -15.37
N TYR A 159 0.68 -10.67 -14.46
CA TYR A 159 1.25 -10.67 -13.12
C TYR A 159 1.69 -12.08 -12.72
N LYS A 160 2.57 -12.15 -11.72
CA LYS A 160 2.98 -13.40 -11.09
C LYS A 160 2.11 -13.69 -9.86
N ALA A 161 1.81 -14.97 -9.63
CA ALA A 161 1.05 -15.39 -8.47
C ALA A 161 1.74 -14.97 -7.16
N GLY A 162 1.01 -14.28 -6.28
CA GLY A 162 1.52 -13.70 -5.03
C GLY A 162 1.81 -12.19 -5.07
N GLN A 163 1.80 -11.56 -6.25
CA GLN A 163 1.94 -10.11 -6.38
C GLN A 163 0.73 -9.34 -5.82
N PHE A 164 0.92 -8.04 -5.60
CA PHE A 164 -0.11 -7.11 -5.13
C PHE A 164 -0.29 -5.94 -6.10
N ALA A 165 -1.36 -5.17 -5.93
CA ALA A 165 -1.57 -3.90 -6.64
C ALA A 165 -2.15 -2.84 -5.70
N PHE A 166 -1.98 -1.57 -6.07
CA PHE A 166 -2.56 -0.42 -5.38
C PHE A 166 -3.94 -0.07 -5.95
N PHE A 167 -4.88 0.21 -5.06
CA PHE A 167 -6.27 0.54 -5.33
C PHE A 167 -6.57 1.92 -4.74
N PRO A 168 -6.34 3.02 -5.47
CA PRO A 168 -6.86 4.33 -5.09
C PRO A 168 -8.40 4.34 -5.10
N LEU A 169 -9.00 4.96 -4.09
CA LEU A 169 -10.43 5.27 -4.04
C LEU A 169 -10.65 6.77 -3.88
N GLU A 170 -11.57 7.31 -4.66
CA GLU A 170 -11.94 8.72 -4.58
C GLU A 170 -12.89 8.99 -3.40
N GLY A 171 -12.82 10.19 -2.83
CA GLY A 171 -13.70 10.61 -1.73
C GLY A 171 -13.30 10.12 -0.33
N VAL A 172 -12.08 9.58 -0.16
CA VAL A 172 -11.57 9.07 1.13
C VAL A 172 -10.23 9.71 1.55
N ASN A 173 -9.97 10.94 1.09
CA ASN A 173 -8.72 11.68 1.38
C ASN A 173 -8.54 12.00 2.88
N ASN A 174 -9.59 11.88 3.67
CA ASN A 174 -9.61 12.12 5.13
C ASN A 174 -9.55 10.80 5.94
N ASP A 175 -9.18 9.70 5.30
CA ASP A 175 -8.79 8.45 5.96
C ASP A 175 -7.37 8.57 6.52
N SER A 176 -7.12 8.08 7.74
CA SER A 176 -5.84 8.24 8.43
C SER A 176 -4.66 7.58 7.72
N LYS A 177 -4.92 6.62 6.83
CA LYS A 177 -3.90 5.95 6.02
C LYS A 177 -3.96 6.36 4.54
N GLY A 178 -4.68 7.44 4.23
CA GLY A 178 -4.79 7.98 2.88
C GLY A 178 -5.81 7.24 1.98
N PRO A 179 -5.99 7.70 0.73
CA PRO A 179 -7.01 7.21 -0.18
C PRO A 179 -6.57 5.98 -1.00
N VAL A 180 -5.36 5.46 -0.78
CA VAL A 180 -4.80 4.32 -1.52
C VAL A 180 -4.56 3.16 -0.56
N ARG A 181 -4.83 1.94 -1.00
CA ARG A 181 -4.41 0.72 -0.32
C ARG A 181 -3.78 -0.24 -1.29
N HIS A 182 -2.79 -1.00 -0.84
CA HIS A 182 -2.38 -2.18 -1.57
C HIS A 182 -3.18 -3.41 -1.13
N PHE A 183 -3.43 -4.29 -2.09
CA PHE A 183 -4.03 -5.60 -1.88
C PHE A 183 -3.29 -6.63 -2.69
N THR A 184 -2.98 -7.76 -2.06
CA THR A 184 -2.54 -8.94 -2.80
C THR A 184 -3.60 -9.33 -3.82
N ILE A 185 -3.16 -9.61 -5.04
CA ILE A 185 -4.02 -10.18 -6.08
C ILE A 185 -4.21 -11.65 -5.72
N ALA A 186 -5.34 -11.96 -5.08
CA ALA A 186 -5.66 -13.29 -4.58
C ALA A 186 -6.06 -14.27 -5.69
N SER A 187 -6.42 -13.74 -6.86
CA SER A 187 -6.61 -14.54 -8.08
C SER A 187 -5.29 -15.04 -8.63
N SER A 188 -5.30 -16.24 -9.18
CA SER A 188 -4.21 -16.74 -10.02
C SER A 188 -4.16 -15.98 -11.35
N PRO A 189 -2.97 -15.80 -11.94
CA PRO A 189 -2.82 -15.32 -13.32
C PRO A 189 -3.60 -16.15 -14.36
N THR A 190 -4.01 -17.38 -14.03
CA THR A 190 -4.85 -18.24 -14.87
C THR A 190 -6.36 -17.99 -14.76
N GLU A 191 -6.82 -17.18 -13.79
CA GLU A 191 -8.24 -16.83 -13.65
C GLU A 191 -8.57 -15.58 -14.49
N ASP A 192 -9.81 -15.48 -14.99
CA ASP A 192 -10.29 -14.38 -15.86
C ASP A 192 -10.77 -13.14 -15.10
N VAL A 193 -10.63 -13.15 -13.78
CA VAL A 193 -11.00 -12.05 -12.88
C VAL A 193 -9.83 -11.68 -11.98
N LEU A 194 -9.79 -10.42 -11.55
CA LEU A 194 -8.87 -9.97 -10.51
C LEU A 194 -9.60 -10.00 -9.16
N VAL A 195 -9.06 -10.77 -8.21
CA VAL A 195 -9.69 -10.95 -6.89
C VAL A 195 -8.86 -10.32 -5.79
N ILE A 196 -9.50 -9.58 -4.89
CA ILE A 196 -8.92 -9.15 -3.61
C ILE A 196 -9.83 -9.58 -2.47
N SER A 197 -9.23 -9.90 -1.32
CA SER A 197 -9.98 -10.06 -0.07
C SER A 197 -9.38 -9.25 1.04
N THR A 198 -10.24 -8.73 1.91
CA THR A 198 -9.82 -7.92 3.05
C THR A 198 -10.78 -8.06 4.22
N ARG A 199 -10.27 -7.76 5.41
CA ARG A 199 -11.13 -7.43 6.55
C ARG A 199 -11.72 -6.03 6.36
N ILE A 200 -13.01 -5.87 6.57
CA ILE A 200 -13.76 -4.62 6.57
C ILE A 200 -13.85 -4.16 8.04
N ARG A 201 -12.96 -3.23 8.41
CA ARG A 201 -12.88 -2.61 9.74
C ARG A 201 -13.15 -1.10 9.62
N ASP A 202 -13.24 -0.41 10.75
CA ASP A 202 -13.44 1.05 10.81
C ASP A 202 -12.27 1.83 10.20
N SER A 203 -12.35 2.02 8.88
CA SER A 203 -11.61 3.01 8.12
C SER A 203 -12.50 3.47 6.98
N LYS A 204 -12.45 4.77 6.65
CA LYS A 204 -13.28 5.37 5.61
C LYS A 204 -13.00 4.72 4.25
N TYR A 205 -11.75 4.35 3.99
CA TYR A 205 -11.37 3.57 2.82
C TYR A 205 -12.14 2.24 2.73
N LYS A 206 -12.11 1.42 3.80
CA LYS A 206 -12.73 0.08 3.77
C LYS A 206 -14.26 0.17 3.74
N GLN A 207 -14.85 1.15 4.41
CA GLN A 207 -16.28 1.44 4.33
C GLN A 207 -16.68 1.85 2.89
N LYS A 208 -15.89 2.72 2.25
CA LYS A 208 -16.11 3.09 0.84
C LYS A 208 -15.98 1.89 -0.10
N LEU A 209 -14.94 1.08 0.07
CA LEU A 209 -14.73 -0.15 -0.72
C LEU A 209 -15.94 -1.10 -0.57
N ALA A 210 -16.40 -1.34 0.67
CA ALA A 210 -17.57 -2.18 0.94
C ALA A 210 -18.88 -1.61 0.36
N SER A 211 -19.00 -0.29 0.25
CA SER A 211 -20.19 0.38 -0.32
C SER A 211 -20.27 0.35 -1.84
N LEU A 212 -19.17 0.01 -2.55
CA LEU A 212 -19.17 -0.05 -4.01
C LEU A 212 -20.25 -1.01 -4.51
N GLN A 213 -20.96 -0.60 -5.56
CA GLN A 213 -21.97 -1.42 -6.22
C GLN A 213 -21.32 -2.17 -7.38
N THR A 214 -21.83 -3.35 -7.71
CA THR A 214 -21.46 -4.03 -8.97
C THR A 214 -21.63 -3.08 -10.15
N GLY A 215 -20.69 -3.10 -11.08
CA GLY A 215 -20.58 -2.15 -12.18
C GLY A 215 -19.76 -0.89 -11.87
N ALA A 216 -19.36 -0.67 -10.61
CA ALA A 216 -18.48 0.45 -10.26
C ALA A 216 -17.07 0.26 -10.85
N ASN A 217 -16.52 1.32 -11.45
CA ASN A 217 -15.14 1.34 -11.91
C ASN A 217 -14.19 1.78 -10.79
N VAL A 218 -13.06 1.09 -10.68
CA VAL A 218 -11.96 1.43 -9.79
C VAL A 218 -10.66 1.53 -10.58
N LYS A 219 -9.80 2.45 -10.16
CA LYS A 219 -8.42 2.55 -10.69
C LYS A 219 -7.55 1.56 -9.95
N VAL A 220 -6.71 0.83 -10.68
CA VAL A 220 -5.79 -0.18 -10.13
C VAL A 220 -4.41 0.01 -10.76
N SER A 221 -3.35 0.07 -9.95
CA SER A 221 -1.99 0.17 -10.48
C SER A 221 -1.58 -1.11 -11.21
N LYS A 222 -0.49 -1.07 -11.99
CA LYS A 222 0.21 -2.30 -12.41
C LYS A 222 0.55 -3.21 -11.21
N PRO A 223 0.70 -4.53 -11.42
CA PRO A 223 1.11 -5.47 -10.38
C PRO A 223 2.54 -5.18 -9.88
N GLN A 224 2.78 -5.44 -8.60
CA GLN A 224 4.05 -5.20 -7.91
C GLN A 224 4.35 -6.30 -6.88
N GLY A 225 5.59 -6.29 -6.38
CA GLY A 225 6.05 -7.19 -5.32
C GLY A 225 6.83 -8.40 -5.84
N ASN A 226 7.71 -8.89 -4.98
CA ASN A 226 8.59 -10.05 -5.25
C ASN A 226 8.21 -11.28 -4.40
N PHE A 227 7.11 -11.21 -3.64
CA PHE A 227 6.59 -12.33 -2.87
C PHE A 227 5.82 -13.28 -3.81
N VAL A 228 6.59 -14.03 -4.61
CA VAL A 228 6.08 -14.92 -5.65
C VAL A 228 6.58 -16.35 -5.43
N MET A 229 5.91 -17.34 -6.02
CA MET A 229 6.41 -18.72 -6.03
C MET A 229 7.83 -18.77 -6.64
N HIS A 230 8.73 -19.56 -6.07
CA HIS A 230 10.06 -19.77 -6.64
C HIS A 230 10.00 -20.69 -7.87
N ASP A 231 10.88 -20.44 -8.84
CA ASP A 231 10.89 -21.16 -10.13
C ASP A 231 11.50 -22.59 -10.04
N ASP A 232 12.27 -22.88 -8.98
CA ASP A 232 12.81 -24.22 -8.72
C ASP A 232 11.77 -25.17 -8.10
N HIS A 233 10.93 -25.77 -8.94
CA HIS A 233 9.87 -26.67 -8.49
C HIS A 233 10.37 -27.97 -7.85
N SER A 234 11.66 -28.31 -7.95
CA SER A 234 12.21 -29.48 -7.24
C SER A 234 12.26 -29.26 -5.72
N ARG A 235 12.30 -27.99 -5.29
CA ARG A 235 12.30 -27.60 -3.89
C ARG A 235 10.86 -27.42 -3.39
N PRO A 236 10.44 -28.17 -2.36
CA PRO A 236 9.11 -28.00 -1.76
C PRO A 236 8.89 -26.60 -1.19
N ALA A 237 7.64 -26.14 -1.20
CA ALA A 237 7.21 -24.90 -0.57
C ALA A 237 6.42 -25.20 0.72
N VAL A 238 6.74 -24.48 1.79
CA VAL A 238 5.96 -24.47 3.04
C VAL A 238 5.38 -23.08 3.22
N PHE A 239 4.05 -23.00 3.30
CA PHE A 239 3.31 -21.76 3.47
C PHE A 239 2.76 -21.67 4.88
N LEU A 240 2.96 -20.51 5.53
CA LEU A 240 2.41 -20.21 6.84
C LEU A 240 1.51 -18.99 6.70
N SER A 241 0.21 -19.17 6.88
CA SER A 241 -0.76 -18.07 6.83
C SER A 241 -1.54 -17.96 8.13
N GLY A 242 -2.07 -16.75 8.35
CA GLY A 242 -3.14 -16.56 9.31
C GLY A 242 -4.07 -15.44 8.90
N GLY A 243 -5.38 -15.71 8.98
CA GLY A 243 -6.42 -14.79 8.55
C GLY A 243 -6.21 -14.33 7.10
N ILE A 244 -6.24 -13.01 6.89
CA ILE A 244 -6.17 -12.43 5.54
C ILE A 244 -4.83 -12.65 4.83
N GLY A 245 -3.78 -13.02 5.58
CA GLY A 245 -2.45 -13.34 5.03
C GLY A 245 -2.44 -14.57 4.11
N VAL A 246 -3.55 -15.29 3.98
CA VAL A 246 -3.72 -16.42 3.06
C VAL A 246 -3.84 -16.01 1.59
N THR A 247 -4.18 -14.74 1.31
CA THR A 247 -4.44 -14.23 -0.05
C THR A 247 -3.33 -14.47 -1.08
N PRO A 248 -2.02 -14.26 -0.82
CA PRO A 248 -0.97 -14.61 -1.78
C PRO A 248 -0.90 -16.12 -2.05
N PHE A 249 -1.11 -16.94 -1.02
CA PHE A 249 -1.04 -18.39 -1.15
C PHE A 249 -2.22 -18.95 -1.94
N ARG A 250 -3.42 -18.36 -1.87
CA ARG A 250 -4.52 -18.72 -2.80
C ARG A 250 -4.07 -18.58 -4.24
N SER A 251 -3.50 -17.43 -4.60
CA SER A 251 -3.01 -17.16 -5.97
C SER A 251 -1.95 -18.19 -6.39
N MET A 252 -0.95 -18.44 -5.52
CA MET A 252 0.13 -19.39 -5.78
C MET A 252 -0.35 -20.84 -5.92
N ILE A 253 -1.22 -21.29 -5.01
CA ILE A 253 -1.77 -22.65 -5.01
C ILE A 253 -2.62 -22.87 -6.25
N LYS A 254 -3.54 -21.93 -6.56
CA LYS A 254 -4.38 -22.05 -7.76
C LYS A 254 -3.54 -22.07 -9.03
N TYR A 255 -2.50 -21.22 -9.12
CA TYR A 255 -1.59 -21.22 -10.26
C TYR A 255 -0.85 -22.56 -10.40
N ALA A 256 -0.32 -23.10 -9.30
CA ALA A 256 0.38 -24.39 -9.29
C ALA A 256 -0.55 -25.55 -9.70
N THR A 257 -1.78 -25.57 -9.20
CA THR A 257 -2.81 -26.55 -9.56
C THR A 257 -3.19 -26.46 -11.04
N ASP A 258 -3.51 -25.26 -11.55
CA ASP A 258 -3.92 -25.06 -12.95
C ASP A 258 -2.82 -25.42 -13.95
N LYS A 259 -1.59 -25.04 -13.63
CA LYS A 259 -0.42 -25.32 -14.48
C LYS A 259 0.15 -26.71 -14.25
N LYS A 260 -0.37 -27.48 -13.28
CA LYS A 260 0.14 -28.79 -12.87
C LYS A 260 1.65 -28.76 -12.61
N LEU A 261 2.10 -27.73 -11.88
CA LEU A 261 3.51 -27.58 -11.57
C LEU A 261 3.98 -28.74 -10.68
N PRO A 262 5.18 -29.30 -10.91
CA PRO A 262 5.69 -30.44 -10.16
C PRO A 262 6.30 -29.99 -8.81
N ILE A 263 5.60 -29.15 -8.06
CA ILE A 263 6.05 -28.58 -6.79
C ILE A 263 5.17 -29.07 -5.64
N LYS A 264 5.81 -29.63 -4.61
CA LYS A 264 5.14 -30.02 -3.37
C LYS A 264 4.88 -28.80 -2.50
N ILE A 265 3.62 -28.59 -2.13
CA ILE A 265 3.18 -27.47 -1.31
C ILE A 265 2.55 -28.02 -0.03
N THR A 266 3.04 -27.58 1.13
CA THR A 266 2.36 -27.77 2.41
C THR A 266 2.00 -26.41 3.00
N MET A 267 0.72 -26.15 3.21
CA MET A 267 0.24 -24.92 3.82
C MET A 267 -0.30 -25.19 5.22
N PHE A 268 0.12 -24.37 6.18
CA PHE A 268 -0.49 -24.25 7.50
C PHE A 268 -1.28 -22.95 7.53
N ASP A 269 -2.61 -23.05 7.69
CA ASP A 269 -3.48 -21.88 7.75
C ASP A 269 -4.14 -21.74 9.12
N SER A 270 -3.69 -20.73 9.87
CA SER A 270 -4.08 -20.49 11.26
C SER A 270 -5.14 -19.41 11.37
N ASN A 271 -6.33 -19.78 11.84
CA ASN A 271 -7.46 -18.87 11.98
C ASN A 271 -8.03 -18.86 13.39
N ARG A 272 -8.87 -17.87 13.68
CA ARG A 272 -9.50 -17.78 15.01
C ARG A 272 -10.43 -18.96 15.27
N ASN A 273 -11.26 -19.29 14.29
CA ASN A 273 -12.23 -20.38 14.31
C ASN A 273 -12.53 -20.80 12.86
N ARG A 274 -13.26 -21.91 12.69
CA ARG A 274 -13.66 -22.43 11.37
C ARG A 274 -14.31 -21.40 10.44
N GLN A 275 -15.15 -20.51 10.97
CA GLN A 275 -15.84 -19.50 10.16
C GLN A 275 -14.87 -18.47 9.55
N ASN A 276 -13.70 -18.27 10.17
CA ASN A 276 -12.69 -17.33 9.70
C ASN A 276 -11.71 -17.94 8.68
N ILE A 277 -11.83 -19.23 8.33
CA ILE A 277 -10.98 -19.88 7.32
C ILE A 277 -11.44 -19.42 5.94
N LEU A 278 -10.75 -18.44 5.38
CA LEU A 278 -11.04 -17.91 4.05
C LEU A 278 -10.57 -18.90 2.96
N TYR A 279 -11.39 -19.08 1.93
CA TYR A 279 -11.13 -19.98 0.77
C TYR A 279 -11.05 -21.48 1.09
N LYS A 280 -11.56 -21.91 2.25
CA LYS A 280 -11.50 -23.32 2.67
C LYS A 280 -11.99 -24.29 1.59
N ASP A 281 -13.18 -24.04 1.04
CA ASP A 281 -13.79 -24.95 0.06
C ASP A 281 -12.97 -25.04 -1.24
N GLU A 282 -12.33 -23.95 -1.65
CA GLU A 282 -11.44 -23.92 -2.81
C GLU A 282 -10.17 -24.72 -2.56
N PHE A 283 -9.54 -24.52 -1.39
CA PHE A 283 -8.35 -25.26 -0.99
C PHE A 283 -8.61 -26.76 -0.85
N ASP A 284 -9.75 -27.14 -0.26
CA ASP A 284 -10.16 -28.54 -0.13
C ASP A 284 -10.38 -29.18 -1.52
N SER A 285 -11.01 -28.46 -2.45
CA SER A 285 -11.18 -28.92 -3.85
C SER A 285 -9.83 -29.13 -4.53
N TRP A 286 -8.94 -28.14 -4.46
CA TRP A 286 -7.63 -28.23 -5.13
C TRP A 286 -6.72 -29.28 -4.49
N ALA A 287 -6.84 -29.55 -3.18
CA ALA A 287 -6.11 -30.64 -2.54
C ALA A 287 -6.62 -32.02 -3.01
N GLY A 288 -7.90 -32.13 -3.41
CA GLY A 288 -8.44 -33.33 -4.05
C GLY A 288 -7.96 -33.51 -5.50
N GLU A 289 -7.64 -32.42 -6.20
CA GLU A 289 -7.20 -32.44 -7.61
C GLU A 289 -5.67 -32.52 -7.76
N ASN A 290 -4.94 -31.87 -6.86
CA ASN A 290 -3.49 -31.75 -6.89
C ASN A 290 -2.86 -32.56 -5.74
N GLY A 291 -2.37 -33.75 -6.05
CA GLY A 291 -1.74 -34.65 -5.07
C GLY A 291 -0.46 -34.12 -4.43
N ASP A 292 0.12 -33.05 -4.97
CA ASP A 292 1.28 -32.37 -4.39
C ASP A 292 0.89 -31.22 -3.43
N LEU A 293 -0.40 -30.95 -3.24
CA LEU A 293 -0.92 -29.96 -2.30
C LEU A 293 -1.41 -30.62 -1.00
N LYS A 294 -0.88 -30.17 0.13
CA LYS A 294 -1.39 -30.48 1.47
C LYS A 294 -1.76 -29.19 2.20
N VAL A 295 -2.98 -29.10 2.71
CA VAL A 295 -3.44 -27.98 3.52
C VAL A 295 -3.79 -28.47 4.93
N ILE A 296 -3.24 -27.80 5.93
CA ILE A 296 -3.42 -28.08 7.34
C ILE A 296 -4.04 -26.85 7.97
N TYR A 297 -5.28 -26.97 8.42
CA TYR A 297 -5.98 -25.89 9.09
C TYR A 297 -5.78 -25.98 10.59
N THR A 298 -5.46 -24.86 11.23
CA THR A 298 -5.45 -24.74 12.68
C THR A 298 -6.35 -23.62 13.18
N VAL A 299 -7.02 -23.85 14.30
CA VAL A 299 -7.93 -22.88 14.94
C VAL A 299 -7.53 -22.57 16.37
N THR A 300 -7.56 -21.30 16.77
CA THR A 300 -7.04 -20.86 18.08
C THR A 300 -8.09 -20.69 19.18
N ASP A 301 -9.36 -20.48 18.83
CA ASP A 301 -10.44 -20.06 19.75
C ASP A 301 -11.68 -20.96 19.66
N GLU A 302 -11.54 -22.16 19.08
CA GLU A 302 -12.67 -23.05 18.85
C GLU A 302 -12.85 -24.00 20.04
N THR A 303 -13.91 -23.75 20.82
CA THR A 303 -14.36 -24.60 21.94
C THR A 303 -15.29 -25.74 21.50
N THR A 304 -15.55 -25.89 20.20
CA THR A 304 -16.57 -26.82 19.69
C THR A 304 -16.02 -28.24 19.56
N GLU A 305 -16.83 -29.22 19.97
CA GLU A 305 -16.54 -30.66 19.88
C GLU A 305 -16.42 -31.17 18.43
N ASN A 306 -16.73 -30.34 17.43
CA ASN A 306 -16.90 -30.72 16.03
C ASN A 306 -15.77 -30.26 15.09
N TRP A 307 -14.63 -29.78 15.62
CA TRP A 307 -13.44 -29.48 14.80
C TRP A 307 -12.47 -30.66 14.77
N SER A 308 -12.21 -31.18 13.57
CA SER A 308 -11.33 -32.32 13.33
C SER A 308 -9.90 -31.96 12.88
N GLY A 309 -9.61 -30.66 12.68
CA GLY A 309 -8.27 -30.20 12.30
C GLY A 309 -7.38 -29.88 13.51
N GLU A 310 -6.25 -29.23 13.25
CA GLU A 310 -5.29 -28.85 14.28
C GLU A 310 -5.85 -27.74 15.19
N LYS A 311 -5.32 -27.66 16.42
CA LYS A 311 -5.76 -26.68 17.42
C LYS A 311 -4.57 -25.90 17.96
N GLY A 312 -4.78 -24.61 18.20
CA GLY A 312 -3.77 -23.71 18.73
C GLY A 312 -3.03 -22.92 17.66
N ARG A 313 -1.97 -22.21 18.08
CA ARG A 313 -1.10 -21.50 17.15
C ARG A 313 -0.14 -22.50 16.51
N VAL A 314 0.32 -22.20 15.30
CA VAL A 314 1.40 -22.98 14.68
C VAL A 314 2.63 -22.92 15.60
N ASP A 315 3.09 -24.09 16.04
CA ASP A 315 4.28 -24.24 16.84
C ASP A 315 5.18 -25.35 16.26
N LYS A 316 6.08 -25.90 17.09
CA LYS A 316 7.06 -26.91 16.65
C LYS A 316 6.47 -28.33 16.59
N SER A 317 5.37 -28.59 17.30
CA SER A 317 4.74 -29.92 17.36
C SER A 317 4.02 -30.28 16.07
#